data_AF-A0A9C9XA31-F1
#
_entry.id   AF-A0A9C9XA31-F1
#
_cell.length_a   1.000
_cell.length_b   1.000
_cell.length_c   1.000
_cell.angle_alpha   90.00
_cell.angle_beta   90.00
_cell.angle_gamma   90.00
#
_symmetry.space_group_name_H-M   'P 1'
#
loop_
_entity.id
_entity.type
_entity.pdbx_description
1 polymer ?
#
loop_
_entity_poly.entity_id
_entity_poly.type
_entity_poly.pdbx_seq_one_letter_code
_entity_poly.pdbx_strand_id
1 'polypeptide(L)'
;MKQSMLKQYLFYAFLGIAMGFVVARIGFADYDELHKMFIFADLRMLYTFAGAVAIAMLALLPFSKRIPKQHKIFQPGTIPGSMLFGFGWAVCGACPSMVFVQLGSGKVAALMTLVGIYIGVLLHKKMHARYFRWDTGSCGV
;
A
#
# COMPACT_ATOMS: atom_id res chain seq x y z
N MET A 1 18.39 18.65 18.51
CA MET A 1 17.80 18.28 17.19
C MET A 1 18.06 16.81 16.77
N LYS A 2 19.28 16.27 16.89
CA LYS A 2 19.60 14.87 16.50
C LYS A 2 18.88 13.78 17.33
N GLN A 3 18.60 14.06 18.60
CA GLN A 3 17.94 13.13 19.54
C GLN A 3 16.43 12.92 19.29
N SER A 4 15.71 13.91 18.73
CA SER A 4 14.28 13.74 18.39
C SER A 4 14.10 12.88 17.13
N MET A 5 14.99 13.05 16.15
CA MET A 5 14.99 12.28 14.91
C MET A 5 15.25 10.79 15.18
N LEU A 6 16.24 10.46 16.03
CA LEU A 6 16.52 9.06 16.37
C LEU A 6 15.35 8.39 17.09
N LYS A 7 14.72 9.08 18.05
CA LYS A 7 13.50 8.58 18.72
C LYS A 7 12.34 8.39 17.73
N GLN A 8 12.17 9.28 16.77
CA GLN A 8 11.17 9.13 15.71
C GLN A 8 11.47 7.94 14.80
N TYR A 9 12.71 7.76 14.33
CA TYR A 9 13.09 6.60 13.53
C TYR A 9 12.89 5.28 14.28
N LEU A 10 13.25 5.24 15.57
CA LEU A 10 13.04 4.07 16.41
C LEU A 10 11.55 3.78 16.64
N PHE A 11 10.73 4.84 16.81
CA PHE A 11 9.28 4.72 16.90
C PHE A 11 8.65 4.21 15.60
N TYR A 12 9.08 4.72 14.44
CA TYR A 12 8.60 4.23 13.14
C TYR A 12 9.04 2.79 12.86
N ALA A 13 10.27 2.43 13.22
CA ALA A 13 10.75 1.05 13.12
C ALA A 13 9.93 0.11 14.00
N PHE A 14 9.67 0.48 15.25
CA PHE A 14 8.82 -0.30 16.15
C PHE A 14 7.38 -0.43 15.62
N LEU A 15 6.79 0.66 15.12
CA LEU A 15 5.46 0.64 14.53
C LEU A 15 5.41 -0.28 13.29
N GLY A 16 6.45 -0.25 12.45
CA GLY A 16 6.58 -1.14 11.29
C GLY A 16 6.69 -2.61 11.68
N ILE A 17 7.50 -2.93 12.70
CA ILE A 17 7.62 -4.30 13.22
C ILE A 17 6.29 -4.77 13.82
N ALA A 18 5.63 -3.93 14.62
CA ALA A 18 4.33 -4.26 15.21
C ALA A 18 3.27 -4.52 14.11
N MET A 19 3.22 -3.67 13.09
CA MET A 19 2.29 -3.82 11.97
C MET A 19 2.59 -5.09 11.17
N GLY A 20 3.86 -5.35 10.85
CA GLY A 20 4.29 -6.59 10.17
C GLY A 20 3.97 -7.85 10.98
N PHE A 21 4.17 -7.83 12.30
CA PHE A 21 3.86 -8.94 13.19
C PHE A 21 2.35 -9.25 13.22
N VAL A 22 1.51 -8.22 13.33
CA VAL A 22 0.05 -8.37 13.30
C VAL A 22 -0.40 -8.94 11.96
N VAL A 23 0.10 -8.40 10.84
CA VAL A 23 -0.24 -8.88 9.50
C VAL A 23 0.20 -10.32 9.25
N ALA A 24 1.40 -10.69 9.71
CA ALA A 24 1.90 -12.06 9.61
C ALA A 24 1.03 -13.03 10.43
N ARG A 25 0.52 -12.61 11.59
CA ARG A 25 -0.37 -13.43 12.43
C ARG A 25 -1.79 -13.56 11.90
N ILE A 26 -2.27 -12.61 11.09
CA ILE A 26 -3.61 -12.67 10.50
C ILE A 26 -3.65 -13.60 9.26
N GLY A 27 -2.50 -14.09 8.77
CA GLY A 27 -2.45 -15.02 7.63
C GLY A 27 -2.42 -14.34 6.26
N PHE A 28 -2.50 -13.00 6.21
CA PHE A 28 -2.41 -12.23 4.95
C PHE A 28 -1.10 -12.46 4.17
N ALA A 29 -0.08 -13.04 4.81
CA ALA A 29 1.16 -13.40 4.14
C ALA A 29 1.01 -14.62 3.20
N ASP A 30 -0.09 -15.38 3.25
CA ASP A 30 -0.35 -16.53 2.38
C ASP A 30 -1.11 -16.17 1.10
N TYR A 31 -0.55 -16.60 -0.03
CA TYR A 31 -1.16 -16.41 -1.36
C TYR A 31 -2.44 -17.23 -1.49
N ASP A 32 -2.48 -18.43 -0.92
CA ASP A 32 -3.66 -19.31 -0.95
C ASP A 32 -4.86 -18.72 -0.20
N GLU A 33 -4.65 -18.02 0.92
CA GLU A 33 -5.74 -17.35 1.64
C GLU A 33 -6.27 -16.13 0.88
N LEU A 34 -5.36 -15.33 0.28
CA LEU A 34 -5.74 -14.20 -0.57
C LEU A 34 -6.50 -14.66 -1.82
N HIS A 35 -6.09 -15.77 -2.44
CA HIS A 35 -6.79 -16.31 -3.61
C HIS A 35 -8.21 -16.79 -3.26
N LYS A 36 -8.39 -17.44 -2.11
CA LYS A 36 -9.70 -17.85 -1.59
C LYS A 36 -10.62 -16.66 -1.28
N MET A 37 -10.05 -15.54 -0.87
CA MET A 37 -10.79 -14.28 -0.69
C MET A 37 -11.30 -13.72 -2.02
N PHE A 38 -10.49 -13.72 -3.09
CA PHE A 38 -10.90 -13.22 -4.41
C PHE A 38 -11.92 -14.13 -5.12
N ILE A 39 -11.90 -15.44 -4.86
CA ILE A 39 -12.89 -16.40 -5.36
C ILE A 39 -14.18 -16.42 -4.50
N PHE A 40 -14.23 -15.59 -3.44
CA PHE A 40 -15.33 -15.56 -2.45
C PHE A 40 -15.61 -16.91 -1.78
N ALA A 41 -14.61 -17.80 -1.73
CA ALA A 41 -14.72 -19.09 -1.07
C ALA A 41 -14.66 -18.96 0.46
N ASP A 42 -13.95 -17.96 0.97
CA ASP A 42 -13.87 -17.66 2.40
C ASP A 42 -14.11 -16.15 2.66
N LEU A 43 -15.22 -15.84 3.32
CA LEU A 43 -15.61 -14.46 3.63
C LEU A 43 -14.96 -13.93 4.91
N ARG A 44 -14.30 -14.77 5.70
CA ARG A 44 -13.70 -14.36 6.98
C ARG A 44 -12.63 -13.28 6.79
N MET A 45 -11.77 -13.46 5.80
CA MET A 45 -10.70 -12.50 5.50
C MET A 45 -11.24 -11.19 4.92
N LEU A 46 -12.31 -11.26 4.13
CA LEU A 46 -13.00 -10.10 3.57
C LEU A 46 -13.64 -9.26 4.69
N TYR A 47 -14.37 -9.87 5.62
CA TYR A 47 -15.00 -9.15 6.73
C TYR A 47 -13.99 -8.55 7.71
N THR A 48 -12.86 -9.23 7.97
CA THR A 48 -11.79 -8.68 8.82
C THR A 48 -11.13 -7.47 8.18
N PHE A 49 -10.86 -7.50 6.87
CA PHE A 49 -10.33 -6.34 6.15
C PHE A 49 -11.35 -5.19 6.10
N ALA A 50 -12.61 -5.46 5.75
CA ALA A 50 -13.66 -4.46 5.70
C ALA A 50 -13.92 -3.82 7.09
N GLY A 51 -13.93 -4.64 8.15
CA GLY A 51 -14.04 -4.19 9.53
C GLY A 51 -12.88 -3.31 9.96
N ALA A 52 -11.63 -3.70 9.62
CA ALA A 52 -10.46 -2.87 9.90
C ALA A 52 -10.53 -1.50 9.20
N VAL A 53 -10.98 -1.45 7.95
CA VAL A 53 -11.17 -0.19 7.20
C VAL A 53 -12.28 0.66 7.84
N ALA A 54 -13.39 0.05 8.24
CA ALA A 54 -14.48 0.77 8.91
C ALA A 54 -14.05 1.36 10.26
N ILE A 55 -13.33 0.58 11.08
CA ILE A 55 -12.78 1.04 12.36
C ILE A 55 -11.76 2.16 12.13
N ALA A 56 -10.87 2.02 11.15
CA ALA A 56 -9.90 3.06 10.82
C ALA A 56 -10.61 4.34 10.38
N MET A 57 -11.63 4.24 9.52
CA MET A 57 -12.42 5.39 9.11
C MET A 57 -13.05 6.09 10.32
N LEU A 58 -13.73 5.35 11.19
CA LEU A 58 -14.34 5.88 12.42
C LEU A 58 -13.32 6.52 13.37
N ALA A 59 -12.15 5.92 13.53
CA ALA A 59 -11.07 6.45 14.36
C ALA A 59 -10.45 7.74 13.78
N LEU A 60 -10.39 7.87 12.45
CA LEU A 60 -9.81 9.04 11.78
C LEU A 60 -10.81 10.21 11.63
N LEU A 61 -12.13 9.96 11.67
CA LEU A 61 -13.17 11.00 11.61
C LEU A 61 -12.97 12.16 12.63
N PRO A 62 -12.77 11.90 13.94
CA PRO A 62 -12.58 12.98 14.92
C PRO A 62 -11.24 13.73 14.73
N PHE A 63 -10.23 13.09 14.16
CA PHE A 63 -8.93 13.70 13.85
C PHE A 63 -8.87 14.43 12.51
N SER A 64 -9.89 14.27 11.67
CA SER A 64 -9.97 14.89 10.34
C SER A 64 -9.87 16.42 10.35
N LYS A 65 -10.21 17.08 11.48
CA LYS A 65 -10.06 18.53 11.65
C LYS A 65 -8.63 18.98 12.03
N ARG A 66 -7.81 18.09 12.61
CA ARG A 66 -6.43 18.41 13.05
C ARG A 66 -5.36 18.01 12.04
N ILE A 67 -5.70 17.14 11.09
CA ILE A 67 -4.78 16.72 10.03
C ILE A 67 -4.83 17.77 8.92
N PRO A 68 -3.71 18.41 8.54
CA PRO A 68 -3.70 19.33 7.42
C PRO A 68 -4.14 18.56 6.17
N LYS A 69 -5.29 18.94 5.61
CA LYS A 69 -5.77 18.38 4.35
C LYS A 69 -4.83 18.85 3.25
N GLN A 70 -3.85 18.02 2.91
CA GLN A 70 -3.05 18.21 1.71
C GLN A 70 -4.04 18.19 0.53
N HIS A 71 -4.20 19.32 -0.15
CA HIS A 71 -5.13 19.44 -1.26
C HIS A 71 -4.58 18.62 -2.43
N LYS A 72 -5.04 17.37 -2.56
CA LYS A 72 -4.63 16.50 -3.64
C LYS A 72 -5.39 16.93 -4.89
N ILE A 73 -4.73 17.69 -5.75
CA ILE A 73 -5.30 18.13 -7.03
C ILE A 73 -5.60 16.87 -7.85
N PHE A 74 -6.84 16.73 -8.31
CA PHE A 74 -7.23 15.63 -9.18
C PHE A 74 -6.58 15.83 -10.55
N GLN A 75 -5.61 14.96 -10.85
CA GLN A 75 -4.92 14.98 -12.13
C GLN A 75 -5.60 14.01 -13.09
N PRO A 76 -5.68 14.33 -14.38
CA PRO A 76 -6.21 13.42 -15.40
C PRO A 76 -5.48 12.07 -15.45
N GLY A 77 -4.21 11.99 -15.04
CA GLY A 77 -3.46 10.73 -14.92
C GLY A 77 -3.88 9.83 -13.74
N THR A 78 -4.68 10.33 -12.80
CA THR A 78 -5.07 9.59 -11.58
C THR A 78 -6.01 8.44 -11.90
N ILE A 79 -6.98 8.65 -12.80
CA ILE A 79 -7.96 7.64 -13.18
C ILE A 79 -7.28 6.44 -13.85
N PRO A 80 -6.54 6.60 -14.97
CA PRO A 80 -5.88 5.47 -15.62
C PRO A 80 -4.80 4.81 -14.73
N GLY A 81 -4.09 5.61 -13.91
CA GLY A 81 -3.13 5.07 -12.95
C GLY A 81 -3.78 4.19 -11.88
N SER A 82 -4.92 4.63 -11.32
CA SER A 82 -5.65 3.87 -10.30
C SER A 82 -6.24 2.57 -10.84
N MET A 83 -6.76 2.57 -12.08
CA MET A 83 -7.26 1.36 -12.75
C MET A 83 -6.13 0.35 -13.01
N LEU A 84 -4.99 0.81 -13.54
CA LEU A 84 -3.85 -0.07 -13.81
C LEU A 84 -3.26 -0.66 -12.52
N PHE A 85 -3.17 0.16 -11.47
CA PHE A 85 -2.71 -0.29 -10.16
C PHE A 85 -3.67 -1.30 -9.52
N GLY A 86 -4.98 -1.05 -9.59
CA GLY A 86 -6.00 -1.97 -9.08
C GLY A 86 -6.00 -3.31 -9.84
N PHE A 87 -5.86 -3.27 -11.16
CA PHE A 87 -5.74 -4.48 -11.98
C PHE A 87 -4.48 -5.28 -11.64
N GLY A 88 -3.34 -4.60 -11.48
CA GLY A 88 -2.09 -5.24 -11.04
C GLY A 88 -2.22 -5.89 -9.66
N TRP A 89 -2.92 -5.25 -8.72
CA TRP A 89 -3.19 -5.82 -7.41
C TRP A 89 -4.06 -7.09 -7.49
N ALA A 90 -5.10 -7.08 -8.33
CA ALA A 90 -5.98 -8.23 -8.53
C ALA A 90 -5.25 -9.43 -9.17
N VAL A 91 -4.32 -9.19 -10.10
CA VAL A 91 -3.54 -10.24 -10.76
C VAL A 91 -2.45 -10.80 -9.84
N CYS A 92 -1.70 -9.93 -9.17
CA CYS A 92 -0.60 -10.35 -8.31
C CYS A 92 -1.04 -10.84 -6.93
N GLY A 93 -2.26 -10.50 -6.50
CA GLY A 93 -2.80 -10.84 -5.19
C GLY A 93 -2.00 -10.27 -4.02
N ALA A 94 -1.15 -9.27 -4.24
CA ALA A 94 -0.27 -8.71 -3.22
C ALA A 94 -0.15 -7.20 -3.38
N CYS A 95 -0.37 -6.45 -2.29
CA CYS A 95 -0.14 -5.00 -2.27
C CYS A 95 1.30 -4.70 -1.82
N PRO A 96 1.86 -3.51 -2.12
CA PRO A 96 3.27 -3.22 -1.86
C PRO A 96 3.68 -3.41 -0.40
N SER A 97 2.78 -3.17 0.56
CA SER A 97 3.05 -3.43 1.98
C SER A 97 3.15 -4.92 2.29
N MET A 98 2.29 -5.75 1.69
CA MET A 98 2.28 -7.20 1.90
C MET A 98 3.53 -7.88 1.33
N VAL A 99 4.08 -7.36 0.23
CA VAL A 99 5.33 -7.87 -0.34
C VAL A 99 6.47 -7.81 0.68
N PHE A 100 6.58 -6.72 1.46
CA PHE A 100 7.60 -6.61 2.51
C PHE A 100 7.38 -7.60 3.65
N VAL A 101 6.14 -7.86 4.04
CA VAL A 101 5.81 -8.84 5.09
C VAL A 101 6.09 -10.26 4.60
N GLN A 102 5.70 -10.60 3.36
CA GLN A 102 5.94 -11.91 2.77
C GLN A 102 7.43 -12.21 2.55
N LEU A 103 8.22 -11.18 2.22
CA LEU A 103 9.67 -11.28 2.16
C LEU A 103 10.26 -11.62 3.54
N GLY A 104 9.73 -11.02 4.62
CA GLY A 104 10.08 -11.36 6.00
C GLY A 104 9.66 -12.76 6.43
N SER A 105 8.56 -13.29 5.87
CA SER A 105 8.09 -14.67 6.10
C SER A 105 8.79 -15.72 5.24
N GLY A 106 9.76 -15.34 4.39
CA GLY A 106 10.58 -16.28 3.61
C GLY A 106 9.93 -16.79 2.31
N LYS A 107 8.91 -16.11 1.78
CA LYS A 107 8.24 -16.55 0.54
C LYS A 107 8.95 -16.01 -0.70
N VAL A 108 9.50 -16.93 -1.50
CA VAL A 108 10.27 -16.62 -2.72
C VAL A 108 9.45 -15.86 -3.76
N ALA A 109 8.13 -16.06 -3.80
CA ALA A 109 7.22 -15.35 -4.70
C ALA A 109 7.17 -13.83 -4.44
N ALA A 110 7.45 -13.37 -3.22
CA ALA A 110 7.53 -11.94 -2.89
C ALA A 110 8.69 -11.24 -3.60
N LEU A 111 9.76 -11.96 -3.90
CA LEU A 111 10.94 -11.41 -4.57
C LEU A 111 10.62 -11.06 -6.03
N MET A 112 9.84 -11.92 -6.70
CA MET A 112 9.40 -11.70 -8.08
C MET A 112 8.43 -10.52 -8.19
N THR A 113 7.47 -10.40 -7.26
CA THR A 113 6.56 -9.25 -7.25
C THR A 113 7.27 -7.95 -6.91
N LEU A 114 8.26 -7.97 -6.01
CA LEU A 114 9.09 -6.80 -5.70
C LEU A 114 9.89 -6.32 -6.91
N VAL A 115 10.53 -7.24 -7.66
CA VAL A 115 11.23 -6.91 -8.90
C VAL A 115 10.27 -6.36 -9.95
N GLY A 116 9.08 -6.96 -10.09
CA GLY A 116 8.04 -6.47 -10.99
C GLY A 116 7.57 -5.05 -10.66
N ILE A 117 7.36 -4.74 -9.37
CA ILE A 117 7.02 -3.39 -8.91
C ILE A 117 8.16 -2.42 -9.23
N TYR A 118 9.41 -2.80 -8.98
CA TYR A 118 10.57 -1.95 -9.23
C TYR A 118 10.70 -1.61 -10.72
N ILE A 119 10.64 -2.61 -11.60
CA ILE A 119 10.67 -2.43 -13.06
C ILE A 119 9.48 -1.61 -13.52
N GLY A 120 8.27 -1.89 -13.01
CA GLY A 120 7.05 -1.15 -13.35
C GLY A 120 7.15 0.34 -13.01
N VAL A 121 7.68 0.68 -11.82
CA VAL A 121 7.89 2.08 -11.41
C VAL A 121 8.94 2.77 -12.28
N LEU A 122 10.03 2.09 -12.63
CA LEU A 122 11.08 2.63 -13.50
C LEU A 122 10.55 2.89 -14.92
N LEU A 123 9.79 1.94 -15.47
CA LEU A 123 9.14 2.09 -16.77
C LEU A 123 8.12 3.22 -16.73
N HIS A 124 7.26 3.27 -15.71
CA HIS A 124 6.30 4.37 -15.54
C HIS A 124 7.02 5.72 -15.47
N LYS A 125 8.10 5.84 -14.69
CA LYS A 125 8.88 7.08 -14.60
C LYS A 125 9.45 7.50 -15.96
N LYS A 126 10.02 6.55 -16.73
CA LYS A 126 10.61 6.80 -18.05
C LYS A 126 9.54 7.14 -19.10
N MET A 127 8.40 6.43 -19.07
CA MET A 127 7.27 6.63 -19.97
C MET A 127 6.53 7.94 -19.67
N HIS A 128 6.38 8.31 -18.39
CA HIS A 128 5.81 9.59 -17.98
C HIS A 128 6.72 10.75 -18.43
N ALA A 129 8.03 10.63 -18.24
CA ALA A 129 8.98 11.65 -18.70
C ALA A 129 8.98 11.84 -20.24
N ARG A 130 8.61 10.81 -21.02
CA ARG A 130 8.66 10.83 -22.49
C ARG A 130 7.32 11.11 -23.16
N TYR A 131 6.21 10.53 -22.66
CA TYR A 131 4.89 10.59 -23.30
C TYR A 131 3.88 11.39 -22.48
N PHE A 132 3.76 11.08 -21.19
CA PHE A 132 2.75 11.68 -20.32
C PHE A 132 3.35 12.84 -19.52
N ARG A 133 3.50 14.00 -20.16
CA ARG A 133 3.77 15.28 -19.47
C ARG A 133 2.50 15.81 -18.76
N TRP A 134 1.81 14.95 -18.01
CA TRP A 134 0.67 15.42 -17.23
C TRP A 134 1.16 16.44 -16.22
N ASP A 135 0.59 17.64 -16.28
CA ASP A 135 0.93 18.72 -15.37
C ASP A 135 0.71 18.24 -13.94
N THR A 136 1.80 18.14 -13.19
CA THR A 136 1.70 17.47 -11.91
C THR A 136 0.91 18.30 -10.89
N GLY A 137 0.61 19.59 -11.14
CA GLY A 137 -0.09 20.48 -10.19
C GLY A 137 0.58 20.61 -8.80
N SER A 138 1.56 19.76 -8.50
CA SER A 138 2.32 19.64 -7.27
C SER A 138 3.33 20.77 -7.13
N CYS A 139 3.62 21.49 -8.22
CA CYS A 139 4.39 22.74 -8.21
C CYS A 139 3.46 23.97 -8.17
N GLY A 140 2.30 23.85 -7.53
CA GLY A 140 1.34 24.92 -7.27
C GLY A 140 1.21 25.22 -5.78
N VAL A 141 2.35 25.38 -5.09
CA VAL A 141 2.47 26.10 -3.81
C VAL A 141 3.36 27.32 -4.01
#